data_AF-A0A1E5QX58-F1
#
_entry.id   AF-A0A1E5QX58-F1
#
_cell.length_a   1.000
_cell.length_b   1.000
_cell.length_c   1.000
_cell.angle_alpha   90.00
_cell.angle_beta   90.00
_cell.angle_gamma   90.00
#
_symmetry.space_group_name_H-M   'P 1'
#
loop_
_entity.id
_entity.type
_entity.pdbx_description
1 polymer ?
#
loop_
_entity_poly.entity_id
_entity_poly.type
_entity_poly.pdbx_seq_one_letter_code
_entity_poly.pdbx_strand_id
1 'polypeptide(L)'
;MVISFLINCLRLFGIIWILGGIVTIKESFNNKFFNSAIAQITLKKEDQSDTIFIFLCGIETLVSGIGLFLAQKWVIFPLLLLIFSQISFFIIRFYQSLKVESPEEKENFTIQSTTKNAFIVSVAVTIIAFLLLFE
;
A
#
# COMPACT_ATOMS: atom_id res chain seq x y z
N MET A 1 28.30 14.20 8.35
CA MET A 1 27.85 14.83 7.08
C MET A 1 26.96 13.88 6.27
N VAL A 2 27.40 12.63 6.02
CA VAL A 2 26.63 11.63 5.24
C VAL A 2 25.27 11.29 5.86
N ILE A 3 25.21 10.94 7.16
CA ILE A 3 23.93 10.59 7.83
C ILE A 3 22.92 11.74 7.75
N SER A 4 23.34 12.97 8.01
CA SER A 4 22.46 14.14 7.92
C SER A 4 21.93 14.38 6.51
N PHE A 5 22.74 14.10 5.48
CA PHE A 5 22.29 14.16 4.09
C PHE A 5 21.24 13.09 3.81
N LEU A 6 21.49 11.85 4.24
CA LEU A 6 20.55 10.73 4.07
C LEU A 6 19.21 10.96 4.81
N ILE A 7 19.24 11.56 6.01
CA ILE A 7 18.02 11.97 6.71
C ILE A 7 17.25 13.00 5.89
N ASN A 8 17.91 13.99 5.29
CA ASN A 8 17.22 14.97 4.43
C ASN A 8 16.62 14.31 3.17
N CYS A 9 17.31 13.34 2.57
CA CYS A 9 16.74 12.53 1.49
C CYS A 9 15.50 11.75 1.95
N LEU A 10 15.53 11.17 3.16
CA LEU A 10 14.38 10.47 3.75
C LEU A 10 13.20 11.42 3.95
N ARG A 11 13.46 12.66 4.36
CA ARG A 11 12.41 13.68 4.53
C ARG A 11 11.77 14.07 3.20
N LEU A 12 12.59 14.31 2.18
CA LEU A 12 12.11 14.60 0.81
C LEU A 12 11.29 13.45 0.26
N PHE A 13 11.77 12.21 0.47
CA PHE A 13 11.02 11.02 0.12
C PHE A 13 9.68 10.94 0.87
N GLY A 14 9.65 11.31 2.16
CA GLY A 14 8.43 11.41 2.95
C GLY A 14 7.35 12.30 2.31
N ILE A 15 7.73 13.40 1.65
CA ILE A 15 6.79 14.25 0.90
C ILE A 15 6.16 13.48 -0.27
N ILE A 16 6.99 12.79 -1.07
CA ILE A 16 6.53 11.97 -2.20
C ILE A 16 5.62 10.85 -1.67
N TRP A 17 5.98 10.25 -0.54
CA TRP A 17 5.23 9.20 0.11
C TRP A 17 3.85 9.69 0.58
N ILE A 18 3.77 10.87 1.19
CA ILE A 18 2.49 11.52 1.56
C ILE A 18 1.60 11.71 0.32
N LEU A 19 2.17 12.23 -0.77
CA LEU A 19 1.43 12.40 -2.03
C LEU A 19 0.92 11.06 -2.56
N GLY A 20 1.74 10.01 -2.51
CA GLY A 20 1.35 8.65 -2.86
C GLY A 20 0.18 8.14 -2.01
N GLY A 21 0.20 8.41 -0.69
CA GLY A 21 -0.90 8.07 0.21
C GLY A 21 -2.20 8.79 -0.16
N ILE A 22 -2.15 10.10 -0.42
CA ILE A 22 -3.31 10.90 -0.85
C ILE A 22 -3.89 10.36 -2.16
N VAL A 23 -3.05 10.08 -3.15
CA VAL A 23 -3.47 9.51 -4.43
C VAL A 23 -4.12 8.14 -4.24
N THR A 24 -3.53 7.28 -3.42
CA THR A 24 -4.06 5.94 -3.13
C THR A 24 -5.43 6.00 -2.43
N ILE A 25 -5.58 6.91 -1.46
CA ILE A 25 -6.88 7.15 -0.81
C ILE A 25 -7.92 7.63 -1.83
N LYS A 26 -7.56 8.61 -2.66
CA LYS A 26 -8.47 9.10 -3.73
C LYS A 26 -8.89 7.98 -4.66
N GLU A 27 -7.97 7.11 -5.03
CA GLU A 27 -8.24 5.97 -5.91
C GLU A 27 -9.16 4.94 -5.26
N SER A 28 -9.09 4.74 -3.94
CA SER A 28 -10.06 3.88 -3.24
C SER A 28 -11.50 4.40 -3.39
N PHE A 29 -11.71 5.71 -3.34
CA PHE A 29 -13.05 6.29 -3.54
C PHE A 29 -13.52 6.16 -4.99
N ASN A 30 -12.62 6.33 -5.95
CA ASN A 30 -12.92 6.09 -7.38
C ASN A 30 -13.33 4.64 -7.61
N ASN A 31 -12.55 3.68 -7.07
CA ASN A 31 -12.86 2.25 -7.17
C ASN A 31 -14.20 1.91 -6.53
N LYS A 32 -14.52 2.50 -5.38
CA LYS A 32 -15.84 2.33 -4.75
C LYS A 32 -16.98 2.79 -5.67
N PHE A 33 -16.81 3.94 -6.33
CA PHE A 33 -17.81 4.47 -7.26
C PHE A 33 -18.01 3.54 -8.46
N PHE A 34 -16.91 3.11 -9.10
CA PHE A 34 -16.98 2.20 -10.25
C PHE A 34 -17.56 0.83 -9.87
N ASN A 35 -17.14 0.25 -8.75
CA ASN A 35 -17.65 -1.02 -8.28
C ASN A 35 -19.16 -0.96 -8.00
N SER A 36 -19.64 0.15 -7.41
CA SER A 36 -21.07 0.37 -7.21
C SER A 36 -21.84 0.51 -8.53
N ALA A 37 -21.30 1.22 -9.51
CA ALA A 37 -21.93 1.38 -10.82
C ALA A 37 -22.01 0.03 -11.58
N ILE A 38 -20.93 -0.76 -11.57
CA ILE A 38 -20.90 -2.09 -12.20
C ILE A 38 -21.88 -3.04 -11.49
N ALA A 39 -21.93 -3.03 -10.16
CA ALA A 39 -22.84 -3.87 -9.39
C ALA A 39 -24.32 -3.59 -9.73
N GLN A 40 -24.68 -2.31 -9.94
CA GLN A 40 -26.02 -1.92 -10.37
C GLN A 40 -26.36 -2.42 -11.78
N ILE A 41 -25.39 -2.44 -12.69
CA ILE A 41 -25.58 -2.91 -14.08
C ILE A 41 -25.63 -4.44 -14.15
N THR A 42 -24.80 -5.12 -13.36
CA THR A 42 -24.57 -6.57 -13.47
C THR A 42 -25.36 -7.41 -12.47
N LEU A 43 -26.08 -6.79 -11.53
CA LEU A 43 -26.77 -7.45 -10.41
C LEU A 43 -25.86 -8.37 -9.56
N LYS A 44 -24.54 -8.22 -9.69
CA LYS A 44 -23.53 -9.01 -8.99
C LYS A 44 -23.22 -8.34 -7.64
N LYS A 45 -23.07 -9.14 -6.59
CA LYS A 45 -22.71 -8.65 -5.25
C LYS A 45 -21.37 -7.91 -5.31
N GLU A 46 -21.35 -6.68 -4.79
CA GLU A 46 -20.15 -5.84 -4.70
C GLU A 46 -19.12 -6.48 -3.76
N ASP A 47 -17.90 -6.73 -4.26
CA ASP A 47 -16.75 -7.07 -3.41
C ASP A 47 -15.98 -5.79 -3.07
N GLN A 48 -16.09 -5.36 -1.82
CA GLN A 48 -15.45 -4.13 -1.33
C GLN A 48 -14.06 -4.39 -0.74
N SER A 49 -13.58 -5.64 -0.71
CA SER A 49 -12.32 -6.01 -0.06
C SER A 49 -11.13 -5.23 -0.64
N ASP A 50 -11.07 -5.10 -1.97
CA ASP A 50 -10.01 -4.36 -2.66
C ASP A 50 -10.04 -2.86 -2.32
N THR A 51 -11.25 -2.30 -2.26
CA THR A 51 -11.45 -0.89 -1.94
C THR A 51 -10.98 -0.59 -0.52
N ILE A 52 -11.34 -1.44 0.44
CA ILE A 52 -10.92 -1.31 1.84
C ILE A 52 -9.40 -1.47 1.95
N PHE A 53 -8.81 -2.46 1.27
CA PHE A 53 -7.37 -2.67 1.26
C PHE A 53 -6.61 -1.45 0.72
N ILE A 54 -7.02 -0.93 -0.44
CA ILE A 54 -6.40 0.27 -1.05
C ILE A 54 -6.52 1.47 -0.10
N PHE A 55 -7.68 1.65 0.53
CA PHE A 55 -7.89 2.72 1.49
C PHE A 55 -6.96 2.61 2.70
N LEU A 56 -6.84 1.42 3.31
CA LEU A 56 -5.94 1.17 4.44
C LEU A 56 -4.48 1.42 4.06
N CYS A 57 -4.02 0.86 2.95
CA CYS A 57 -2.67 1.13 2.42
C CYS A 57 -2.44 2.63 2.19
N GLY A 58 -3.44 3.35 1.69
CA GLY A 58 -3.36 4.79 1.51
C GLY A 58 -3.18 5.55 2.83
N ILE A 59 -3.92 5.19 3.88
CA ILE A 59 -3.76 5.78 5.23
C ILE A 59 -2.38 5.46 5.80
N GLU A 60 -1.98 4.20 5.77
CA GLU A 60 -0.70 3.74 6.31
C GLU A 60 0.48 4.40 5.59
N THR A 61 0.38 4.54 4.26
CA THR A 61 1.34 5.30 3.43
C THR A 61 1.37 6.76 3.83
N LEU A 62 0.22 7.42 4.02
CA LEU A 62 0.17 8.82 4.43
C LEU A 62 0.81 9.03 5.81
N VAL A 63 0.42 8.22 6.79
CA VAL A 63 0.91 8.30 8.18
C VAL A 63 2.41 8.01 8.25
N SER A 64 2.89 6.97 7.56
CA SER A 64 4.32 6.69 7.46
C SER A 64 5.07 7.82 6.74
N GLY A 65 4.48 8.43 5.72
CA GLY A 65 5.07 9.56 5.00
C GLY A 65 5.29 10.78 5.89
N ILE A 66 4.33 11.08 6.77
CA ILE A 66 4.47 12.11 7.81
C ILE A 66 5.64 11.77 8.76
N GLY A 67 5.71 10.51 9.22
CA GLY A 67 6.81 10.07 10.08
C GLY A 67 8.18 10.20 9.41
N LEU A 68 8.28 9.87 8.11
CA LEU A 68 9.49 10.00 7.30
C LEU A 68 9.88 11.47 7.11
N PHE A 69 8.91 12.32 6.76
CA PHE A 69 9.12 13.77 6.60
C PHE A 69 9.61 14.44 7.89
N LEU A 70 9.09 14.01 9.04
CA LEU A 70 9.52 14.52 10.34
C LEU A 70 10.81 13.83 10.86
N ALA A 71 11.26 12.77 10.18
CA ALA A 71 12.37 11.90 10.59
C ALA A 71 12.21 11.38 12.04
N GLN A 72 11.02 10.86 12.35
CA GLN A 72 10.65 10.43 13.70
C GLN A 72 10.72 8.91 13.85
N LYS A 73 11.25 8.43 14.99
CA LYS A 73 11.40 7.00 15.29
C LYS A 73 10.09 6.21 15.22
N TRP A 74 8.96 6.82 15.58
CA TRP A 74 7.65 6.16 15.56
C TRP A 74 7.22 5.71 14.15
N VAL A 75 7.84 6.23 13.07
CA VAL A 75 7.53 5.89 11.68
C VAL A 75 7.63 4.40 11.36
N ILE A 76 8.44 3.65 12.11
CA ILE A 76 8.62 2.22 11.90
C ILE A 76 7.32 1.46 12.14
N PHE A 77 6.49 1.89 13.09
CA PHE A 77 5.23 1.23 13.39
C PHE A 77 4.24 1.24 12.20
N PRO A 78 3.84 2.40 11.63
CA PRO A 78 2.97 2.42 10.46
C PRO A 78 3.62 1.81 9.21
N LEU A 79 4.95 1.85 9.06
CA LEU A 79 5.64 1.17 7.96
C LEU A 79 5.54 -0.35 8.05
N LEU A 80 5.72 -0.93 9.24
CA LEU A 80 5.52 -2.35 9.47
C LEU A 80 4.06 -2.76 9.27
N LEU A 81 3.12 -1.92 9.71
CA LEU A 81 1.70 -2.14 9.48
C LEU A 81 1.38 -2.16 7.98
N LEU A 82 1.93 -1.22 7.21
CA LEU A 82 1.79 -1.19 5.74
C LEU A 82 2.27 -2.48 5.08
N ILE A 83 3.46 -2.96 5.45
CA ILE A 83 4.01 -4.24 4.95
C ILE A 83 3.09 -5.40 5.34
N PHE A 84 2.61 -5.43 6.58
CA PHE A 84 1.72 -6.48 7.05
C PHE A 84 0.38 -6.50 6.29
N SER A 85 -0.20 -5.33 6.04
CA SER A 85 -1.41 -5.17 5.23
C SER A 85 -1.20 -5.71 3.81
N GLN A 86 -0.08 -5.36 3.16
CA GLN A 86 0.27 -5.85 1.82
C GLN A 86 0.49 -7.37 1.78
N ILE A 87 1.19 -7.95 2.75
CA ILE A 87 1.38 -9.40 2.88
C ILE A 87 0.02 -10.10 3.06
N SER A 88 -0.82 -9.59 3.95
CA SER A 88 -2.15 -10.15 4.20
C SER A 88 -2.98 -10.18 2.91
N PHE A 89 -2.93 -9.09 2.13
CA PHE A 89 -3.61 -9.04 0.83
C PHE A 89 -3.05 -10.04 -0.17
N PHE A 90 -1.72 -10.19 -0.26
CA PHE A 90 -1.10 -11.17 -1.16
C PHE A 90 -1.48 -12.60 -0.80
N ILE A 91 -1.53 -12.93 0.49
CA ILE A 91 -1.96 -14.23 0.99
C ILE A 91 -3.41 -14.50 0.61
N ILE A 92 -4.31 -13.53 0.84
CA ILE A 92 -5.73 -13.66 0.48
C ILE A 92 -5.89 -13.91 -1.02
N ARG A 93 -5.21 -13.12 -1.86
CA ARG A 93 -5.27 -13.28 -3.33
C ARG A 93 -4.70 -14.61 -3.80
N PHE A 94 -3.60 -15.06 -3.20
CA PHE A 94 -3.03 -16.37 -3.47
C PHE A 94 -4.04 -17.49 -3.15
N TYR A 95 -4.66 -17.47 -1.97
CA TYR A 95 -5.68 -18.47 -1.62
C TYR A 95 -6.92 -18.42 -2.51
N GLN A 96 -7.36 -17.24 -2.92
CA GLN A 96 -8.47 -17.11 -3.87
C GLN A 96 -8.11 -17.68 -5.24
N SER A 97 -6.89 -17.44 -5.73
CA SER A 97 -6.40 -17.98 -7.01
C SER A 97 -6.33 -19.51 -7.02
N LEU A 98 -6.04 -20.14 -5.88
CA LEU A 98 -5.99 -21.60 -5.75
C LEU A 98 -7.38 -22.26 -5.73
N LYS A 99 -8.41 -21.53 -5.29
CA LYS A 99 -9.79 -22.05 -5.20
C LYS A 99 -10.52 -22.08 -6.54
N VAL A 100 -9.97 -21.41 -7.53
CA VAL A 100 -10.58 -21.23 -8.84
C VAL A 100 -9.90 -22.16 -9.83
N GLU A 101 -10.69 -22.86 -10.65
CA GLU A 101 -10.17 -23.81 -11.63
C GLU A 101 -9.84 -23.16 -12.98
N SER A 102 -10.62 -22.15 -13.39
CA SER A 102 -10.47 -21.55 -14.72
C SER A 102 -9.26 -20.59 -14.77
N PRO A 103 -8.48 -20.62 -15.88
CA PRO A 103 -7.32 -19.74 -16.03
C PRO A 103 -7.72 -18.26 -16.14
N GLU A 104 -8.86 -17.96 -16.74
CA GLU A 104 -9.39 -16.60 -16.89
C GLU A 104 -9.76 -15.99 -15.52
N GLU A 105 -10.36 -16.77 -14.62
CA GLU A 105 -10.67 -16.27 -13.29
C GLU A 105 -9.42 -16.17 -12.40
N LYS A 106 -8.40 -17.02 -12.61
CA LYS A 106 -7.10 -16.89 -11.93
C LYS A 106 -6.39 -15.58 -12.26
N GLU A 107 -6.53 -15.09 -13.49
CA GLU A 107 -5.95 -13.81 -13.91
C GLU A 107 -6.49 -12.65 -13.05
N ASN A 108 -7.77 -12.68 -12.67
CA ASN A 108 -8.40 -11.69 -11.79
C ASN A 108 -7.83 -11.65 -10.37
N PHE A 109 -7.13 -12.69 -9.92
CA PHE A 109 -6.45 -12.75 -8.62
C PHE A 109 -4.94 -12.48 -8.71
N THR A 110 -4.42 -12.28 -9.92
CA THR A 110 -3.00 -12.00 -10.10
C THR A 110 -2.66 -10.61 -9.59
N ILE A 111 -1.68 -10.55 -8.69
CA ILE A 111 -1.20 -9.29 -8.13
C ILE A 111 -0.47 -8.49 -9.21
N GLN A 112 -0.95 -7.28 -9.48
CA GLN A 112 -0.34 -6.35 -10.43
C GLN A 112 1.12 -6.03 -10.06
N SER A 113 1.96 -5.81 -11.07
CA SER A 113 3.38 -5.47 -10.89
C SER A 113 3.57 -4.17 -10.10
N THR A 114 2.67 -3.20 -10.27
CA THR A 114 2.63 -1.95 -9.51
C THR A 114 2.49 -2.19 -8.01
N THR A 115 1.59 -3.08 -7.60
CA THR A 115 1.39 -3.46 -6.20
C THR A 115 2.61 -4.20 -5.62
N LYS A 116 3.26 -5.06 -6.42
CA LYS A 116 4.51 -5.72 -6.01
C LYS A 116 5.64 -4.71 -5.81
N ASN A 117 5.77 -3.75 -6.71
CA ASN A 117 6.77 -2.69 -6.60
C ASN A 117 6.52 -1.83 -5.36
N ALA A 118 5.27 -1.47 -5.07
CA ALA A 118 4.90 -0.74 -3.86
C ALA A 118 5.31 -1.50 -2.58
N PHE A 119 5.13 -2.83 -2.56
CA PHE A 119 5.60 -3.68 -1.46
C PHE A 119 7.13 -3.64 -1.32
N ILE A 120 7.87 -3.82 -2.41
CA ILE A 120 9.35 -3.77 -2.40
C ILE A 120 9.84 -2.41 -1.87
N VAL A 121 9.25 -1.31 -2.33
CA VAL A 121 9.62 0.03 -1.86
C VAL A 121 9.26 0.20 -0.39
N SER A 122 8.11 -0.30 0.07
CA SER A 122 7.72 -0.25 1.49
C SER A 122 8.73 -0.98 2.38
N VAL A 123 9.18 -2.17 1.98
CA VAL A 123 10.23 -2.93 2.67
C VAL A 123 11.56 -2.17 2.67
N ALA A 124 12.01 -1.68 1.51
CA ALA A 124 13.28 -0.96 1.40
C ALA A 124 13.31 0.31 2.27
N VAL A 125 12.23 1.11 2.23
CA VAL A 125 12.09 2.32 3.04
C VAL A 125 12.05 1.99 4.53
N THR A 126 11.42 0.89 4.92
CA THR A 126 11.40 0.44 6.32
C THR A 126 12.80 0.12 6.83
N ILE A 127 13.59 -0.63 6.04
CA ILE A 127 14.98 -0.96 6.39
C ILE A 127 15.83 0.31 6.49
N ILE A 128 15.73 1.20 5.49
CA ILE A 128 16.48 2.46 5.47
C ILE A 128 16.10 3.36 6.66
N ALA A 129 14.82 3.51 6.95
CA ALA A 129 14.34 4.30 8.08
C ALA A 129 14.77 3.70 9.42
N PHE A 130 14.79 2.37 9.55
CA PHE A 130 15.24 1.70 10.77
C PHE A 130 16.72 1.99 11.03
N LEU A 131 17.58 1.80 10.01
CA LEU A 131 19.01 2.08 10.11
C LEU A 131 19.27 3.55 10.45
N LEU A 132 18.67 4.49 9.73
CA LEU A 132 18.98 5.91 9.90
C LEU A 132 18.39 6.56 11.16
N LEU A 133 17.28 6.05 11.69
CA LEU A 133 16.58 6.67 12.82
C LEU A 133 16.84 5.97 14.16
N PHE A 134 17.40 4.76 14.17
CA PHE A 134 17.68 3.99 15.39
C PHE A 134 19.16 3.71 15.63
N GLU A 135 20.05 4.33 14.85
CA GLU A 135 21.47 4.53 15.18
C GLU A 135 21.69 5.44 16.39
#